data_AF-A0A359E6J9-F1
#
_entry.id   AF-A0A359E6J9-F1
#
_cell.length_a   1.000
_cell.length_b   1.000
_cell.length_c   1.000
_cell.angle_alpha   90.00
_cell.angle_beta   90.00
_cell.angle_gamma   90.00
#
_symmetry.space_group_name_H-M   'P 1'
#
loop_
_entity.id
_entity.type
_entity.pdbx_description
1 polymer ?
#
loop_
_entity_poly.entity_id
_entity_poly.type
_entity_poly.pdbx_seq_one_letter_code
_entity_poly.pdbx_strand_id
1 'polypeptide(L)'
;LAYGDWWDFEAGHVYPTMSQFTISGRRVHGLNTSLHLLNENINLQFIYGELDREITNQYDSLLVEDVVVGADSVVDQNFLLTYQEGGRGSFQRKVTGGRIGFGNEEKFQIGIQALRIQDDTTSIFNVRDYLDLASSSAVYGSNLNSDDIDSLLANPDRLDVRGGNVKPKGNLVAGADFKMGLLNNRVRLESEAVISALNNNIYDGPLTVQRAEDLGFDVNQKTADLLEQLSWLIIVNENMNTLPFRISEDESGELSGNAFFPTGILATNSELSLRYPNNNFRLQYRWIGPGFNSLANSTIRKDVAGFT
;
A
#
# COMPACT_ATOMS: atom_id res chain seq x y z
N LEU A 1 23.88 16.97 -2.76
CA LEU A 1 24.68 17.90 -1.95
C LEU A 1 25.08 17.15 -0.70
N ALA A 2 26.38 17.05 -0.41
CA ALA A 2 26.88 16.49 0.83
C ALA A 2 27.64 17.60 1.55
N TYR A 3 27.35 17.83 2.83
CA TYR A 3 28.04 18.82 3.64
C TYR A 3 28.78 18.13 4.77
N GLY A 4 30.09 17.93 4.56
CA GLY A 4 30.91 17.10 5.44
C GLY A 4 30.41 15.66 5.51
N ASP A 5 30.79 14.95 6.56
CA ASP A 5 30.45 13.54 6.76
C ASP A 5 29.13 13.34 7.52
N TRP A 6 28.40 14.42 7.83
CA TRP A 6 27.24 14.38 8.73
C TRP A 6 25.89 14.66 8.06
N TRP A 7 25.86 15.19 6.84
CA TRP A 7 24.61 15.46 6.12
C TRP A 7 24.72 15.21 4.63
N ASP A 8 23.83 14.34 4.15
CA ASP A 8 23.58 14.08 2.74
C ASP A 8 22.17 14.52 2.36
N PHE A 9 22.08 15.18 1.22
CA PHE A 9 20.83 15.63 0.63
C PHE A 9 20.81 15.40 -0.87
N GLU A 10 19.79 14.69 -1.31
CA GLU A 10 19.54 14.38 -2.71
C GLU A 10 18.12 14.84 -3.07
N ALA A 11 17.95 15.42 -4.26
CA ALA A 11 16.67 15.89 -4.75
C ALA A 11 16.50 15.63 -6.25
N GLY A 12 15.26 15.54 -6.72
CA GLY A 12 14.92 15.17 -8.09
C GLY A 12 14.74 13.66 -8.21
N HIS A 13 15.44 13.01 -9.15
CA HIS A 13 15.41 11.55 -9.26
C HIS A 13 16.47 10.91 -8.36
N VAL A 14 16.02 10.27 -7.29
CA VAL A 14 16.85 9.62 -6.28
C VAL A 14 16.54 8.13 -6.21
N TYR A 15 17.51 7.31 -5.79
CA TYR A 15 17.38 5.85 -5.73
C TYR A 15 17.69 5.35 -4.32
N PRO A 16 16.89 5.73 -3.32
CA PRO A 16 17.21 5.47 -1.93
C PRO A 16 17.12 3.99 -1.60
N THR A 17 17.95 3.57 -0.65
CA THR A 17 17.92 2.24 -0.04
C THR A 17 17.78 2.40 1.46
N MET A 18 16.63 2.01 2.01
CA MET A 18 16.39 2.01 3.46
C MET A 18 16.51 0.59 4.00
N SER A 19 15.84 -0.36 3.34
CA SER A 19 16.01 -1.79 3.59
C SER A 19 15.53 -2.65 2.43
N GLN A 20 15.76 -3.97 2.51
CA GLN A 20 15.32 -4.90 1.48
C GLN A 20 13.79 -5.01 1.39
N PHE A 21 13.09 -4.85 2.52
CA PHE A 21 11.64 -5.01 2.60
C PHE A 21 10.85 -3.71 2.45
N THR A 22 11.49 -2.55 2.66
CA THR A 22 10.87 -1.23 2.47
C THR A 22 11.13 -0.72 1.05
N ILE A 23 12.12 0.15 0.88
CA ILE A 23 12.57 0.66 -0.42
C ILE A 23 14.03 0.28 -0.65
N SER A 24 14.28 -0.36 -1.79
CA SER A 24 15.60 -0.84 -2.21
C SER A 24 15.89 -0.41 -3.64
N GLY A 25 16.53 0.74 -3.80
CA GLY A 25 17.04 1.21 -5.10
C GLY A 25 15.97 1.53 -6.13
N ARG A 26 14.72 1.77 -5.69
CA ARG A 26 13.64 2.20 -6.58
C ARG A 26 13.72 3.71 -6.80
N ARG A 27 13.48 4.15 -8.04
CA ARG A 27 13.43 5.58 -8.38
C ARG A 27 12.30 6.26 -7.59
N VAL A 28 12.66 7.30 -6.85
CA VAL A 28 11.75 8.25 -6.22
C VAL A 28 12.01 9.61 -6.88
N HIS A 29 10.94 10.28 -7.32
CA HIS A 29 11.01 11.68 -7.70
C HIS A 29 10.67 12.52 -6.46
N GLY A 30 11.66 13.13 -5.82
CA GLY A 30 11.47 13.83 -4.57
C GLY A 30 12.79 14.14 -3.89
N LEU A 31 12.83 13.92 -2.58
CA LEU A 31 13.95 14.25 -1.72
C LEU A 31 14.31 13.08 -0.80
N ASN A 32 15.61 12.87 -0.65
CA ASN A 32 16.22 11.88 0.24
C ASN A 32 17.29 12.60 1.05
N THR A 33 17.20 12.53 2.37
CA THR A 33 18.18 13.14 3.26
C THR A 33 18.65 12.17 4.31
N SER A 34 19.95 12.16 4.57
CA SER A 34 20.58 11.35 5.60
C SER A 34 21.40 12.25 6.52
N LEU A 35 21.33 12.00 7.82
CA LEU A 35 22.10 12.68 8.84
C LEU A 35 22.88 11.66 9.66
N HIS A 36 24.19 11.84 9.74
CA HIS A 36 25.11 11.01 10.50
C HIS A 36 25.66 11.83 11.67
N LEU A 37 25.10 11.63 12.86
CA LEU A 37 25.40 12.41 14.05
C LEU A 37 26.24 11.60 15.04
N LEU A 38 27.01 12.31 15.88
CA LEU A 38 27.81 11.72 16.96
C LEU A 38 28.77 10.61 16.49
N ASN A 39 29.56 10.88 15.45
CA ASN A 39 30.48 9.93 14.84
C ASN A 39 29.76 8.63 14.37
N GLU A 40 28.64 8.81 13.67
CA GLU A 40 27.77 7.74 13.14
C GLU A 40 27.05 6.90 14.20
N ASN A 41 27.03 7.33 15.48
CA ASN A 41 26.25 6.66 16.51
C ASN A 41 24.75 6.95 16.41
N ILE A 42 24.34 7.99 15.69
CA ILE A 42 22.92 8.25 15.40
C ILE A 42 22.81 8.52 13.90
N ASN A 43 22.02 7.71 13.21
CA ASN A 43 21.82 7.78 11.78
C ASN A 43 20.35 8.03 11.51
N LEU A 44 20.01 9.15 10.87
CA LEU A 44 18.65 9.48 10.49
C LEU A 44 18.58 9.48 8.98
N GLN A 45 17.58 8.83 8.41
CA GLN A 45 17.30 8.87 6.98
C GLN A 45 15.84 9.23 6.80
N PHE A 46 15.53 10.14 5.88
CA PHE A 46 14.18 10.55 5.54
C PHE A 46 14.01 10.61 4.03
N ILE A 47 12.89 10.07 3.55
CA ILE A 47 12.54 10.00 2.13
C ILE A 47 11.13 10.56 1.97
N TYR A 48 10.95 11.44 0.99
CA TYR A 48 9.65 11.97 0.63
C TYR A 48 9.60 12.23 -0.87
N GLY A 49 8.52 11.81 -1.54
CA GLY A 49 8.35 12.05 -2.96
C GLY A 49 7.33 11.13 -3.61
N GLU A 50 7.55 10.85 -4.89
CA GLU A 50 6.65 10.08 -5.74
C GLU A 50 7.36 8.87 -6.34
N LEU A 51 6.72 7.71 -6.28
CA LEU A 51 7.22 6.46 -6.88
C LEU A 51 6.72 6.27 -8.31
N ASP A 52 5.42 6.49 -8.51
CA ASP A 52 4.73 6.28 -9.76
C ASP A 52 4.00 7.58 -10.14
N ARG A 53 4.05 7.94 -11.41
CA ARG A 53 3.33 9.10 -11.96
C ARG A 53 1.85 8.77 -12.17
N GLU A 54 1.01 9.79 -12.19
CA GLU A 54 -0.35 9.63 -12.68
C GLU A 54 -0.37 9.24 -14.16
N ILE A 55 -1.32 8.40 -14.51
CA ILE A 55 -1.69 8.07 -15.89
C ILE A 55 -3.20 8.22 -15.95
N THR A 56 -3.67 9.20 -16.70
CA THR A 56 -5.10 9.52 -16.77
C THR A 56 -5.89 8.39 -17.44
N ASN A 57 -7.10 8.15 -16.94
CA ASN A 57 -8.02 7.19 -17.53
C ASN A 57 -8.50 7.70 -18.89
N GLN A 58 -8.64 6.78 -19.84
CA GLN A 58 -9.27 7.04 -21.13
C GLN A 58 -10.52 6.19 -21.23
N TYR A 59 -11.66 6.84 -21.04
CA TYR A 59 -12.96 6.24 -21.22
C TYR A 59 -13.33 6.31 -22.71
N ASP A 60 -13.92 5.23 -23.21
CA ASP A 60 -14.52 5.19 -24.53
C ASP A 60 -16.01 5.57 -24.40
N SER A 61 -16.87 4.98 -25.22
CA SER A 61 -18.31 5.12 -25.13
C SER A 61 -18.96 4.31 -24.01
N LEU A 62 -20.11 4.83 -23.55
CA LEU A 62 -21.05 4.09 -22.70
C LEU A 62 -21.94 3.25 -23.61
N LEU A 63 -21.96 1.95 -23.35
CA LEU A 63 -22.75 0.96 -24.06
C LEU A 63 -24.00 0.63 -23.24
N VAL A 64 -25.13 0.46 -23.93
CA VAL A 64 -26.37 -0.05 -23.35
C VAL A 64 -26.54 -1.47 -23.88
N GLU A 65 -26.51 -2.45 -22.99
CA GLU A 65 -26.76 -3.85 -23.32
C GLU A 65 -28.13 -4.26 -22.77
N ASP A 66 -29.06 -4.59 -23.66
CA ASP A 66 -30.39 -5.09 -23.30
C ASP A 66 -30.29 -6.52 -22.75
N VAL A 67 -30.79 -6.74 -21.54
CA VAL A 67 -30.90 -8.07 -20.93
C VAL A 67 -32.26 -8.65 -21.33
N VAL A 68 -32.22 -9.59 -22.28
CA VAL A 68 -33.41 -10.30 -22.78
C VAL A 68 -33.55 -11.64 -22.07
N VAL A 69 -34.73 -11.90 -21.48
CA VAL A 69 -35.10 -13.21 -20.95
C VAL A 69 -36.19 -13.82 -21.84
N GLY A 70 -35.80 -14.69 -22.77
CA GLY A 70 -36.70 -15.34 -23.73
C GLY A 70 -36.67 -14.71 -25.13
N ALA A 71 -37.68 -15.00 -25.96
CA ALA A 71 -37.73 -14.62 -27.37
C ALA A 71 -38.35 -13.22 -27.60
N ASP A 72 -37.63 -12.16 -27.21
CA ASP A 72 -37.88 -10.73 -27.55
C ASP A 72 -38.60 -9.84 -26.52
N SER A 73 -38.52 -10.14 -25.21
CA SER A 73 -38.86 -9.15 -24.17
C SER A 73 -37.60 -8.69 -23.45
N VAL A 74 -37.20 -7.42 -23.63
CA VAL A 74 -36.17 -6.77 -22.82
C VAL A 74 -36.72 -6.63 -21.40
N VAL A 75 -36.05 -7.24 -20.42
CA VAL A 75 -36.47 -7.22 -19.00
C VAL A 75 -35.67 -6.17 -18.23
N ASP A 76 -34.43 -5.91 -18.62
CA ASP A 76 -33.58 -4.90 -18.00
C ASP A 76 -32.52 -4.39 -18.98
N GLN A 77 -31.85 -3.28 -18.63
CA GLN A 77 -30.76 -2.70 -19.40
C GLN A 77 -29.53 -2.54 -18.51
N ASN A 78 -28.40 -3.03 -19.00
CA ASN A 78 -27.10 -2.87 -18.39
C ASN A 78 -26.39 -1.67 -19.02
N PHE A 79 -25.93 -0.75 -18.18
CA PHE A 79 -25.17 0.42 -18.60
C PHE A 79 -23.69 0.17 -18.35
N LEU A 80 -22.90 0.09 -19.42
CA LEU A 80 -21.53 -0.35 -19.38
C LEU A 80 -20.59 0.74 -19.89
N LEU A 81 -19.75 1.27 -19.00
CA LEU A 81 -18.67 2.16 -19.40
C LEU A 81 -17.43 1.33 -19.73
N THR A 82 -16.81 1.58 -20.88
CA THR A 82 -15.60 0.87 -21.32
C THR A 82 -14.39 1.81 -21.37
N TYR A 83 -13.20 1.21 -21.28
CA TYR A 83 -11.94 1.94 -21.44
C TYR A 83 -11.45 1.85 -22.88
N GLN A 84 -10.99 2.96 -23.44
CA GLN A 84 -10.35 2.98 -24.75
C GLN A 84 -9.03 2.20 -24.69
N GLU A 85 -8.90 1.15 -25.50
CA GLU A 85 -7.67 0.34 -25.65
C GLU A 85 -7.06 -0.16 -24.32
N GLY A 86 -7.88 -0.34 -23.27
CA GLY A 86 -7.40 -0.73 -21.94
C GLY A 86 -6.71 0.40 -21.14
N GLY A 87 -6.98 1.66 -21.48
CA GLY A 87 -6.49 2.88 -20.84
C GLY A 87 -7.03 3.13 -19.42
N ARG A 88 -6.91 2.14 -18.54
CA ARG A 88 -7.38 2.18 -17.14
C ARG A 88 -6.60 3.13 -16.24
N GLY A 89 -5.54 3.76 -16.73
CA GLY A 89 -4.73 4.70 -15.97
C GLY A 89 -4.12 4.12 -14.68
N SER A 90 -3.53 4.99 -13.89
CA SER A 90 -2.98 4.68 -12.56
C SER A 90 -2.83 5.95 -11.74
N PHE A 91 -3.14 5.87 -10.45
CA PHE A 91 -2.95 7.00 -9.53
C PHE A 91 -1.48 7.36 -9.35
N GLN A 92 -1.22 8.63 -9.07
CA GLN A 92 0.08 9.07 -8.56
C GLN A 92 0.35 8.42 -7.19
N ARG A 93 1.53 7.82 -7.02
CA ARG A 93 1.91 7.15 -5.77
C ARG A 93 2.91 7.96 -4.98
N LYS A 94 2.48 8.45 -3.82
CA LYS A 94 3.32 9.18 -2.87
C LYS A 94 4.01 8.23 -1.91
N VAL A 95 5.26 8.53 -1.56
CA VAL A 95 6.08 7.79 -0.60
C VAL A 95 6.63 8.74 0.45
N THR A 96 6.51 8.34 1.71
CA THR A 96 7.10 9.03 2.86
C THR A 96 7.67 7.98 3.78
N GLY A 97 8.94 8.09 4.14
CA GLY A 97 9.55 7.14 5.06
C GLY A 97 10.69 7.74 5.85
N GLY A 98 11.02 7.06 6.93
CA GLY A 98 12.18 7.41 7.74
C GLY A 98 12.77 6.19 8.42
N ARG A 99 14.07 6.27 8.69
CA ARG A 99 14.83 5.31 9.48
C ARG A 99 15.67 6.04 10.51
N ILE A 100 15.70 5.51 11.72
CA ILE A 100 16.51 5.99 12.83
C ILE A 100 17.36 4.82 13.31
N GLY A 101 18.68 4.93 13.20
CA GLY A 101 19.66 3.96 13.66
C GLY A 101 20.45 4.50 14.85
N PHE A 102 20.54 3.71 15.91
CA PHE A 102 21.37 3.98 17.08
C PHE A 102 22.53 3.00 17.15
N GLY A 103 23.74 3.53 17.37
CA GLY A 103 24.99 2.78 17.34
C GLY A 103 25.70 2.87 15.99
N ASN A 104 26.89 2.28 15.93
CA ASN A 104 27.77 2.31 14.78
C ASN A 104 27.69 0.98 14.01
N GLU A 105 27.51 1.04 12.69
CA GLU A 105 27.28 -0.15 11.86
C GLU A 105 28.43 -1.17 11.89
N GLU A 106 29.66 -0.73 12.17
CA GLU A 106 30.84 -1.60 12.24
C GLU A 106 30.96 -2.37 13.56
N LYS A 107 30.21 -1.97 14.59
CA LYS A 107 30.22 -2.65 15.89
C LYS A 107 28.84 -3.19 16.20
N PHE A 108 27.91 -2.29 16.40
CA PHE A 108 26.55 -2.59 16.82
C PHE A 108 25.65 -1.42 16.47
N GLN A 109 24.59 -1.68 15.73
CA GLN A 109 23.54 -0.73 15.42
C GLN A 109 22.17 -1.41 15.54
N ILE A 110 21.22 -0.72 16.14
CA ILE A 110 19.80 -1.05 16.06
C ILE A 110 19.10 0.08 15.32
N GLY A 111 18.32 -0.27 14.31
CA GLY A 111 17.50 0.65 13.54
C GLY A 111 16.01 0.40 13.73
N ILE A 112 15.23 1.46 13.65
CA ILE A 112 13.78 1.42 13.50
C ILE A 112 13.44 2.21 12.24
N GLN A 113 12.55 1.66 11.42
CA GLN A 113 12.17 2.27 10.16
C GLN A 113 10.67 2.14 9.91
N ALA A 114 10.12 3.11 9.17
CA ALA A 114 8.77 3.09 8.68
C ALA A 114 8.69 3.74 7.30
N LEU A 115 7.89 3.16 6.42
CA LEU A 115 7.64 3.63 5.07
C LEU A 115 6.13 3.58 4.82
N ARG A 116 5.55 4.75 4.61
CA ARG A 116 4.17 4.94 4.17
C ARG A 116 4.15 5.19 2.68
N ILE A 117 3.22 4.53 2.00
CA ILE A 117 2.98 4.66 0.57
C ILE A 117 1.49 4.81 0.38
N GLN A 118 1.08 5.83 -0.36
CA GLN A 118 -0.32 6.10 -0.58
C GLN A 118 -0.54 6.66 -1.98
N ASP A 119 -1.52 6.09 -2.66
CA ASP A 119 -2.00 6.61 -3.93
C ASP A 119 -2.83 7.88 -3.68
N ASP A 120 -2.67 8.89 -4.53
CA ASP A 120 -3.44 10.14 -4.44
C ASP A 120 -4.80 9.94 -5.12
N THR A 121 -5.87 9.92 -4.33
CA THR A 121 -7.26 9.72 -4.80
C THR A 121 -7.75 10.81 -5.75
N THR A 122 -7.09 11.97 -5.78
CA THR A 122 -7.44 13.13 -6.61
C THR A 122 -6.60 13.26 -7.88
N SER A 123 -5.56 12.42 -8.04
CA SER A 123 -4.64 12.50 -9.18
C SER A 123 -5.28 12.16 -10.53
N ILE A 124 -6.26 11.27 -10.54
CA ILE A 124 -6.99 10.94 -11.77
C ILE A 124 -8.48 11.06 -11.52
N PHE A 125 -9.20 11.48 -12.55
CA PHE A 125 -10.65 11.38 -12.57
C PHE A 125 -11.04 9.92 -12.82
N ASN A 126 -11.77 9.33 -11.88
CA ASN A 126 -12.16 7.93 -11.91
C ASN A 126 -13.68 7.83 -11.73
N VAL A 127 -14.37 7.33 -12.75
CA VAL A 127 -15.82 7.13 -12.72
C VAL A 127 -16.13 5.93 -11.83
N ARG A 128 -16.82 6.14 -10.70
CA ARG A 128 -17.31 5.05 -9.85
C ARG A 128 -18.78 4.75 -10.07
N ASP A 129 -19.56 5.79 -10.34
CA ASP A 129 -21.00 5.73 -10.57
C ASP A 129 -21.41 6.67 -11.72
N TYR A 130 -22.70 6.71 -12.03
CA TYR A 130 -23.22 7.62 -13.04
C TYR A 130 -23.10 9.10 -12.66
N LEU A 131 -23.09 9.46 -11.37
CA LEU A 131 -22.96 10.86 -10.95
C LEU A 131 -21.56 11.39 -11.23
N ASP A 132 -20.53 10.59 -10.98
CA ASP A 132 -19.15 10.87 -11.38
C ASP A 132 -19.12 11.09 -12.90
N LEU A 133 -19.68 10.16 -13.68
CA LEU A 133 -19.74 10.27 -15.15
C LEU A 133 -20.42 11.56 -15.62
N ALA A 134 -21.59 11.87 -15.07
CA ALA A 134 -22.39 13.04 -15.42
C ALA A 134 -21.72 14.37 -15.03
N SER A 135 -20.88 14.35 -14.00
CA SER A 135 -20.05 15.51 -13.62
C SER A 135 -18.87 15.74 -14.57
N SER A 136 -18.51 14.73 -15.37
CA SER A 136 -17.43 14.80 -16.35
C SER A 136 -17.94 15.20 -17.73
N SER A 137 -17.26 16.14 -18.38
CA SER A 137 -17.53 16.49 -19.78
C SER A 137 -16.98 15.47 -20.78
N ALA A 138 -16.48 14.32 -20.30
CA ALA A 138 -15.63 13.42 -21.06
C ALA A 138 -16.40 12.34 -21.84
N VAL A 139 -17.68 12.09 -21.53
CA VAL A 139 -18.44 10.99 -22.16
C VAL A 139 -19.77 11.49 -22.70
N TYR A 140 -19.71 12.21 -23.83
CA TYR A 140 -20.88 12.61 -24.63
C TYR A 140 -21.15 11.68 -25.82
N GLY A 141 -20.67 10.43 -25.76
CA GLY A 141 -20.84 9.42 -26.81
C GLY A 141 -21.97 8.44 -26.57
N SER A 142 -22.84 8.68 -25.58
CA SER A 142 -23.84 7.71 -25.14
C SER A 142 -25.16 7.88 -25.89
N ASN A 143 -25.63 6.81 -26.56
CA ASN A 143 -27.00 6.71 -27.10
C ASN A 143 -28.02 6.46 -25.97
N LEU A 144 -27.93 7.20 -24.86
CA LEU A 144 -28.86 7.07 -23.74
C LEU A 144 -30.13 7.84 -24.04
N ASN A 145 -31.28 7.21 -23.83
CA ASN A 145 -32.57 7.88 -23.90
C ASN A 145 -32.80 8.69 -22.62
N SER A 146 -33.78 9.60 -22.64
CA SER A 146 -34.16 10.39 -21.44
C SER A 146 -34.53 9.50 -20.25
N ASP A 147 -35.21 8.39 -20.51
CA ASP A 147 -35.69 7.47 -19.48
C ASP A 147 -34.53 6.67 -18.85
N ASP A 148 -33.48 6.40 -19.63
CA ASP A 148 -32.26 5.73 -19.18
C ASP A 148 -31.46 6.65 -18.25
N ILE A 149 -31.40 7.94 -18.61
CA ILE A 149 -30.76 8.98 -17.79
C ILE A 149 -31.50 9.13 -16.46
N ASP A 150 -32.83 9.20 -16.47
CA ASP A 150 -33.62 9.31 -15.24
C ASP A 150 -33.46 8.08 -14.34
N SER A 151 -33.37 6.89 -14.95
CA SER A 151 -33.12 5.63 -14.24
C SER A 151 -31.72 5.58 -13.60
N LEU A 152 -30.70 6.09 -14.29
CA LEU A 152 -29.33 6.19 -13.80
C LEU A 152 -29.16 7.29 -12.76
N LEU A 153 -29.91 8.39 -12.83
CA LEU A 153 -29.95 9.41 -11.77
C LEU A 153 -30.64 8.91 -10.51
N ALA A 154 -31.70 8.10 -10.66
CA ALA A 154 -32.38 7.49 -9.53
C ALA A 154 -31.55 6.40 -8.86
N ASN A 155 -30.74 5.65 -9.63
CA ASN A 155 -29.84 4.61 -9.11
C ASN A 155 -28.47 4.68 -9.82
N PRO A 156 -27.55 5.54 -9.35
CA PRO A 156 -26.24 5.76 -9.98
C PRO A 156 -25.33 4.54 -10.07
N ASP A 157 -25.50 3.61 -9.13
CA ASP A 157 -24.71 2.36 -9.04
C ASP A 157 -25.07 1.34 -10.13
N ARG A 158 -26.09 1.62 -10.95
CA ARG A 158 -26.42 0.78 -12.12
C ARG A 158 -25.39 0.86 -13.24
N LEU A 159 -24.54 1.89 -13.23
CA LEU A 159 -23.43 2.01 -14.17
C LEU A 159 -22.32 1.04 -13.76
N ASP A 160 -22.05 0.03 -14.59
CA ASP A 160 -20.89 -0.83 -14.41
C ASP A 160 -19.73 -0.38 -15.31
N VAL A 161 -18.52 -0.35 -14.76
CA VAL A 161 -17.32 -0.02 -15.51
C VAL A 161 -16.63 -1.31 -15.91
N ARG A 162 -16.80 -1.69 -17.18
CA ARG A 162 -16.32 -2.95 -17.73
C ARG A 162 -14.81 -3.02 -17.61
N GLY A 163 -14.36 -3.99 -16.82
CA GLY A 163 -12.96 -4.17 -16.50
C GLY A 163 -12.56 -3.82 -15.07
N GLY A 164 -13.45 -3.19 -14.32
CA GLY A 164 -13.21 -2.78 -12.94
C GLY A 164 -12.47 -1.46 -12.85
N ASN A 165 -12.88 -0.67 -11.86
CA ASN A 165 -12.26 0.61 -11.54
C ASN A 165 -10.88 0.44 -10.94
N VAL A 166 -9.97 1.33 -11.30
CA VAL A 166 -8.69 1.41 -10.59
C VAL A 166 -8.97 1.93 -9.20
N LYS A 167 -8.46 1.20 -8.20
CA LYS A 167 -8.64 1.50 -6.78
C LYS A 167 -7.32 2.01 -6.22
N PRO A 168 -7.30 3.18 -5.57
CA PRO A 168 -6.13 3.75 -4.94
C PRO A 168 -5.77 2.88 -3.74
N LYS A 169 -4.48 2.58 -3.59
CA LYS A 169 -3.97 1.70 -2.53
C LYS A 169 -3.18 2.48 -1.50
N GLY A 170 -3.15 1.95 -0.28
CA GLY A 170 -2.33 2.45 0.81
C GLY A 170 -1.51 1.32 1.40
N ASN A 171 -0.28 1.59 1.81
CA ASN A 171 0.58 0.61 2.44
C ASN A 171 1.49 1.27 3.48
N LEU A 172 1.57 0.68 4.67
CA LEU A 172 2.49 1.06 5.71
C LEU A 172 3.37 -0.14 6.03
N VAL A 173 4.67 0.01 5.82
CA VAL A 173 5.67 -0.99 6.20
C VAL A 173 6.49 -0.41 7.33
N ALA A 174 6.57 -1.10 8.46
CA ALA A 174 7.34 -0.66 9.61
C ALA A 174 8.12 -1.83 10.20
N GLY A 175 9.28 -1.55 10.80
CA GLY A 175 10.07 -2.61 11.42
C GLY A 175 11.34 -2.13 12.08
N ALA A 176 12.11 -3.11 12.51
CA ALA A 176 13.40 -2.90 13.14
C ALA A 176 14.48 -3.69 12.41
N ASP A 177 15.67 -3.12 12.41
CA ASP A 177 16.87 -3.76 11.91
C ASP A 177 17.97 -3.76 12.97
N PHE A 178 18.88 -4.71 12.81
CA PHE A 178 19.98 -4.99 13.70
C PHE A 178 21.19 -5.26 12.84
N LYS A 179 22.30 -4.60 13.12
CA LYS A 179 23.59 -4.85 12.48
C LYS A 179 24.67 -4.99 13.54
N MET A 180 25.52 -5.99 13.42
CA MET A 180 26.64 -6.20 14.33
C MET A 180 27.87 -6.65 13.55
N GLY A 181 28.98 -5.95 13.78
CA GLY A 181 30.29 -6.27 13.24
C GLY A 181 31.20 -6.78 14.34
N LEU A 182 31.84 -7.93 14.11
CA LEU A 182 32.82 -8.54 15.00
C LEU A 182 34.13 -8.75 14.24
N LEU A 183 35.24 -8.80 14.99
CA LEU A 183 36.58 -9.09 14.45
C LEU A 183 36.98 -8.17 13.28
N ASN A 184 36.81 -6.85 13.44
CA ASN A 184 37.02 -5.83 12.40
C ASN A 184 36.17 -6.11 11.13
N ASN A 185 34.86 -6.32 11.31
CA ASN A 185 33.91 -6.66 10.25
C ASN A 185 34.23 -7.93 9.45
N ARG A 186 35.07 -8.84 9.99
CA ARG A 186 35.24 -10.18 9.41
C ARG A 186 34.02 -11.06 9.63
N VAL A 187 33.29 -10.83 10.71
CA VAL A 187 32.01 -11.49 10.98
C VAL A 187 30.96 -10.41 11.09
N ARG A 188 29.96 -10.45 10.22
CA ARG A 188 28.86 -9.46 10.21
C ARG A 188 27.53 -10.18 10.29
N LEU A 189 26.75 -9.81 11.29
CA LEU A 189 25.38 -10.27 11.49
C LEU A 189 24.44 -9.11 11.18
N GLU A 190 23.52 -9.34 10.26
CA GLU A 190 22.42 -8.42 9.96
C GLU A 190 21.11 -9.15 10.21
N SER A 191 20.16 -8.50 10.85
CA SER A 191 18.82 -9.03 10.99
C SER A 191 17.80 -7.92 10.84
N GLU A 192 16.73 -8.18 10.11
CA GLU A 192 15.65 -7.24 9.87
C GLU A 192 14.33 -7.97 10.12
N ALA A 193 13.38 -7.29 10.76
CA ALA A 193 12.02 -7.75 10.94
C ALA A 193 11.06 -6.60 10.67
N VAL A 194 10.15 -6.78 9.72
CA VAL A 194 9.17 -5.77 9.30
C VAL A 194 7.76 -6.34 9.24
N ILE A 195 6.79 -5.50 9.50
CA ILE A 195 5.37 -5.75 9.32
C ILE A 195 4.82 -4.85 8.22
N SER A 196 3.82 -5.35 7.49
CA SER A 196 3.17 -4.62 6.41
C SER A 196 1.66 -4.56 6.63
N ALA A 197 1.09 -3.36 6.68
CA ALA A 197 -0.34 -3.13 6.54
C ALA A 197 -0.65 -2.65 5.11
N LEU A 198 -1.43 -3.42 4.35
CA LEU A 198 -1.86 -3.06 3.00
C LEU A 198 -3.37 -2.84 2.98
N ASN A 199 -3.78 -1.70 2.42
CA ASN A 199 -5.14 -1.37 2.08
C ASN A 199 -5.30 -1.34 0.55
N ASN A 200 -6.23 -2.13 0.03
CA ASN A 200 -6.47 -2.25 -1.42
C ASN A 200 -7.42 -1.19 -1.98
N ASN A 201 -8.13 -0.43 -1.14
CA ASN A 201 -8.99 0.66 -1.56
C ASN A 201 -9.14 1.71 -0.45
N ILE A 202 -8.62 2.90 -0.70
CA ILE A 202 -8.69 4.02 0.25
C ILE A 202 -9.74 5.08 -0.08
N TYR A 203 -10.54 4.89 -1.14
CA TYR A 203 -11.53 5.89 -1.58
C TYR A 203 -12.56 6.24 -0.48
N ASP A 204 -13.00 5.22 0.25
CA ASP A 204 -14.09 5.35 1.23
C ASP A 204 -13.61 5.94 2.56
N GLY A 205 -12.32 6.27 2.67
CA GLY A 205 -11.72 6.80 3.88
C GLY A 205 -11.60 5.75 5.00
N PRO A 206 -11.40 6.20 6.26
CA PRO A 206 -11.33 5.32 7.42
C PRO A 206 -12.70 4.77 7.80
N LEU A 207 -12.73 3.61 8.46
CA LEU A 207 -13.96 2.95 8.91
C LEU A 207 -14.74 3.83 9.91
N THR A 208 -15.99 4.17 9.58
CA THR A 208 -16.92 4.90 10.45
C THR A 208 -17.83 3.95 11.22
N VAL A 209 -18.51 4.45 12.26
CA VAL A 209 -19.47 3.66 13.07
C VAL A 209 -20.60 3.12 12.19
N GLN A 210 -21.21 3.98 11.36
CA GLN A 210 -22.29 3.58 10.46
C GLN A 210 -21.84 2.49 9.48
N ARG A 211 -20.65 2.65 8.90
CA ARG A 211 -20.11 1.67 7.95
C ARG A 211 -19.75 0.36 8.62
N ALA A 212 -19.27 0.41 9.86
CA ALA A 212 -19.02 -0.77 10.66
C ALA A 212 -20.32 -1.52 10.96
N GLU A 213 -21.38 -0.82 11.36
CA GLU A 213 -22.71 -1.39 11.61
C GLU A 213 -23.29 -2.06 10.35
N ASP A 214 -23.19 -1.41 9.19
CA ASP A 214 -23.62 -1.97 7.89
C ASP A 214 -22.90 -3.28 7.54
N LEU A 215 -21.64 -3.40 7.97
CA LEU A 215 -20.80 -4.58 7.77
C LEU A 215 -20.97 -5.63 8.89
N GLY A 216 -21.83 -5.37 9.88
CA GLY A 216 -22.10 -6.26 11.02
C GLY A 216 -21.07 -6.19 12.14
N PHE A 217 -20.30 -5.11 12.24
CA PHE A 217 -19.35 -4.86 13.32
C PHE A 217 -19.87 -3.79 14.28
N ASP A 218 -19.73 -4.05 15.59
CA ASP A 218 -19.95 -3.03 16.63
C ASP A 218 -18.64 -2.28 16.89
N VAL A 219 -18.56 -1.04 16.45
CA VAL A 219 -17.40 -0.16 16.64
C VAL A 219 -17.84 1.08 17.42
N ASN A 220 -17.26 1.27 18.60
CA ASN A 220 -17.51 2.45 19.42
C ASN A 220 -16.99 3.73 18.73
N GLN A 221 -17.68 4.87 18.95
CA GLN A 221 -17.30 6.20 18.47
C GLN A 221 -15.83 6.54 18.75
N LYS A 222 -15.31 6.19 19.95
CA LYS A 222 -13.90 6.43 20.31
C LYS A 222 -12.93 5.74 19.35
N THR A 223 -13.27 4.55 18.88
CA THR A 223 -12.44 3.81 17.93
C THR A 223 -12.47 4.48 16.57
N ALA A 224 -13.65 4.89 16.08
CA ALA A 224 -13.77 5.62 14.83
C ALA A 224 -12.98 6.95 14.84
N ASP A 225 -13.07 7.72 15.92
CA ASP A 225 -12.31 8.97 16.08
C ASP A 225 -10.79 8.73 16.07
N LEU A 226 -10.32 7.63 16.67
CA LEU A 226 -8.91 7.23 16.62
C LEU A 226 -8.47 6.83 15.21
N LEU A 227 -9.31 6.09 14.46
CA LEU A 227 -9.02 5.72 13.08
C LEU A 227 -8.96 6.96 12.17
N GLU A 228 -9.83 7.93 12.39
CA GLU A 228 -9.78 9.22 11.69
C GLU A 228 -8.49 9.99 12.02
N GLN A 229 -8.12 10.07 13.30
CA GLN A 229 -6.86 10.70 13.73
C GLN A 229 -5.62 9.97 13.21
N LEU A 230 -5.69 8.67 12.95
CA LEU A 230 -4.58 7.87 12.40
C LEU A 230 -4.60 7.81 10.87
N SER A 231 -5.62 8.34 10.21
CA SER A 231 -5.76 8.34 8.75
C SER A 231 -4.58 9.02 8.03
N TRP A 232 -3.93 9.99 8.68
CA TRP A 232 -2.72 10.61 8.17
C TRP A 232 -1.55 9.62 8.06
N LEU A 233 -1.54 8.52 8.82
CA LEU A 233 -0.50 7.50 8.76
C LEU A 233 -0.96 6.32 7.90
N ILE A 234 -2.16 5.81 8.16
CA ILE A 234 -2.76 4.71 7.42
C ILE A 234 -4.29 4.82 7.46
N ILE A 235 -4.91 4.66 6.30
CA ILE A 235 -6.37 4.54 6.20
C ILE A 235 -6.73 3.09 6.49
N VAL A 236 -7.47 2.88 7.58
CA VAL A 236 -7.93 1.56 8.04
C VAL A 236 -9.41 1.42 7.71
N ASN A 237 -9.73 0.45 6.87
CA ASN A 237 -11.10 0.12 6.48
C ASN A 237 -11.23 -1.38 6.13
N GLU A 238 -12.39 -1.80 5.63
CA GLU A 238 -12.70 -3.19 5.28
C GLU A 238 -11.82 -3.74 4.13
N ASN A 239 -11.18 -2.87 3.35
CA ASN A 239 -10.35 -3.25 2.20
C ASN A 239 -8.90 -3.57 2.59
N MET A 240 -8.60 -3.67 3.89
CA MET A 240 -7.30 -4.11 4.39
C MET A 240 -7.09 -5.62 4.15
N ASN A 241 -5.87 -5.99 3.75
CA ASN A 241 -5.52 -7.39 3.47
C ASN A 241 -5.53 -8.28 4.72
N THR A 242 -5.32 -7.69 5.90
CA THR A 242 -5.49 -8.38 7.16
C THR A 242 -6.00 -7.39 8.19
N LEU A 243 -6.96 -7.84 8.99
CA LEU A 243 -7.43 -7.13 10.16
C LEU A 243 -6.74 -7.72 11.40
N PRO A 244 -6.36 -6.92 12.40
CA PRO A 244 -5.70 -7.38 13.63
C PRO A 244 -6.67 -8.03 14.64
N PHE A 245 -7.86 -8.44 14.19
CA PHE A 245 -8.88 -9.10 14.98
C PHE A 245 -9.47 -10.27 14.19
N ARG A 246 -9.80 -11.34 14.89
CA ARG A 246 -10.51 -12.50 14.35
C ARG A 246 -11.83 -12.67 15.10
N ILE A 247 -12.88 -12.96 14.35
CA ILE A 247 -14.19 -13.30 14.91
C ILE A 247 -14.26 -14.83 14.97
N SER A 248 -14.58 -15.35 16.14
CA SER A 248 -14.90 -16.76 16.37
C SER A 248 -16.29 -16.86 16.95
N GLU A 249 -17.12 -17.72 16.37
CA GLU A 249 -18.38 -18.13 16.97
C GLU A 249 -18.07 -19.14 18.07
N ASP A 250 -18.47 -18.82 19.30
CA ASP A 250 -18.31 -19.73 20.43
C ASP A 250 -19.37 -20.86 20.35
N GLU A 251 -19.22 -21.95 21.10
CA GLU A 251 -20.13 -23.12 21.05
C GLU A 251 -21.62 -22.77 21.36
N SER A 252 -21.87 -21.56 21.87
CA SER A 252 -23.20 -21.01 22.17
C SER A 252 -23.78 -20.11 21.07
N GLY A 253 -23.12 -19.97 19.92
CA GLY A 253 -23.55 -19.10 18.80
C GLY A 253 -23.29 -17.61 19.03
N GLU A 254 -22.47 -17.26 20.03
CA GLU A 254 -22.10 -15.88 20.33
C GLU A 254 -20.80 -15.52 19.58
N LEU A 255 -20.84 -14.41 18.83
CA LEU A 255 -19.68 -13.92 18.07
C LEU A 255 -18.72 -13.21 19.02
N SER A 256 -17.57 -13.83 19.29
CA SER A 256 -16.50 -13.22 20.09
C SER A 256 -15.35 -12.74 19.19
N GLY A 257 -14.95 -11.48 19.36
CA GLY A 257 -13.81 -10.89 18.65
C GLY A 257 -12.55 -10.94 19.49
N ASN A 258 -11.54 -11.69 19.05
CA ASN A 258 -10.24 -11.77 19.72
C ASN A 258 -9.17 -11.00 18.94
N ALA A 259 -8.35 -10.22 19.64
CA ALA A 259 -7.17 -9.57 19.05
C ALA A 259 -6.17 -10.66 18.61
N PHE A 260 -5.78 -10.62 17.33
CA PHE A 260 -4.88 -11.59 16.74
C PHE A 260 -3.77 -10.86 15.99
N PHE A 261 -2.52 -11.20 16.26
CA PHE A 261 -1.39 -10.70 15.48
C PHE A 261 -1.19 -11.58 14.24
N PRO A 262 -1.48 -11.07 13.03
CA PRO A 262 -1.33 -11.88 11.83
C PRO A 262 0.15 -12.04 11.50
N THR A 263 0.69 -13.24 11.73
CA THR A 263 2.06 -13.57 11.31
C THR A 263 2.23 -13.45 9.80
N GLY A 264 1.16 -13.62 9.02
CA GLY A 264 1.20 -13.52 7.56
C GLY A 264 1.67 -12.16 7.00
N ILE A 265 1.63 -11.09 7.79
CA ILE A 265 2.14 -9.76 7.38
C ILE A 265 3.55 -9.44 7.86
N LEU A 266 4.21 -10.38 8.52
CA LEU A 266 5.59 -10.23 8.98
C LEU A 266 6.55 -10.75 7.89
N ALA A 267 7.69 -10.08 7.75
CA ALA A 267 8.82 -10.53 6.98
C ALA A 267 10.11 -10.33 7.78
N THR A 268 10.99 -11.33 7.76
CA THR A 268 12.27 -11.32 8.44
C THR A 268 13.39 -11.76 7.52
N ASN A 269 14.56 -11.17 7.71
CA ASN A 269 15.78 -11.52 7.00
C ASN A 269 16.94 -11.49 7.98
N SER A 270 17.67 -12.59 8.13
CA SER A 270 18.86 -12.67 8.97
C SER A 270 20.02 -13.17 8.14
N GLU A 271 21.10 -12.41 8.05
CA GLU A 271 22.29 -12.73 7.29
C GLU A 271 23.51 -12.77 8.20
N LEU A 272 24.26 -13.87 8.13
CA LEU A 272 25.59 -14.01 8.71
C LEU A 272 26.61 -14.07 7.58
N SER A 273 27.56 -13.13 7.56
CA SER A 273 28.67 -13.12 6.61
C SER A 273 30.02 -13.25 7.33
N LEU A 274 30.88 -14.12 6.80
CA LEU A 274 32.22 -14.42 7.30
C LEU A 274 33.24 -14.17 6.19
N ARG A 275 34.13 -13.19 6.39
CA ARG A 275 35.19 -12.83 5.47
C ARG A 275 36.53 -13.32 6.02
N TYR A 276 37.03 -14.43 5.47
CA TYR A 276 38.39 -14.91 5.66
C TYR A 276 39.27 -14.49 4.47
N PRO A 277 40.61 -14.40 4.61
CA PRO A 277 41.49 -13.85 3.58
C PRO A 277 41.31 -14.42 2.16
N ASN A 278 40.92 -15.70 2.04
CA ASN A 278 40.73 -16.38 0.76
C ASN A 278 39.31 -16.94 0.55
N ASN A 279 38.40 -16.78 1.52
CA ASN A 279 37.07 -17.38 1.47
C ASN A 279 36.03 -16.40 2.03
N ASN A 280 34.90 -16.27 1.34
CA ASN A 280 33.75 -15.53 1.83
C ASN A 280 32.58 -16.49 1.98
N PHE A 281 32.08 -16.64 3.20
CA PHE A 281 30.91 -17.45 3.50
C PHE A 281 29.74 -16.53 3.87
N ARG A 282 28.58 -16.78 3.29
CA ARG A 282 27.34 -16.07 3.59
C ARG A 282 26.27 -17.12 3.87
N LEU A 283 25.59 -16.99 4.99
CA LEU A 283 24.41 -17.76 5.34
C LEU A 283 23.28 -16.78 5.57
N GLN A 284 22.21 -16.90 4.80
CA GLN A 284 21.04 -16.04 4.92
C GLN A 284 19.82 -16.89 5.21
N TYR A 285 19.05 -16.54 6.25
CA TYR A 285 17.74 -17.08 6.52
C TYR A 285 16.69 -16.00 6.24
N ARG A 286 15.70 -16.33 5.42
CA ARG A 286 14.63 -15.40 5.06
C ARG A 286 13.27 -16.05 5.27
N TRP A 287 12.37 -15.33 5.92
CA TRP A 287 10.99 -15.73 6.09
C TRP A 287 10.07 -14.57 5.71
N ILE A 288 9.14 -14.78 4.79
CA ILE A 288 8.21 -13.76 4.30
C ILE A 288 6.81 -14.36 4.31
N GLY A 289 5.93 -13.80 5.15
CA GLY A 289 4.54 -14.25 5.22
C GLY A 289 3.77 -14.02 3.92
N PRO A 290 2.71 -14.79 3.65
CA PRO A 290 1.91 -14.69 2.42
C PRO A 290 1.14 -13.37 2.28
N GLY A 291 0.84 -12.71 3.41
CA GLY A 291 0.13 -11.42 3.45
C GLY A 291 1.04 -10.19 3.36
N PHE A 292 2.37 -10.36 3.44
CA PHE A 292 3.32 -9.27 3.38
C PHE A 292 3.34 -8.61 1.98
N ASN A 293 3.22 -7.29 1.95
CA ASN A 293 3.27 -6.50 0.72
C ASN A 293 4.00 -5.18 0.96
N SER A 294 4.97 -4.86 0.10
CA SER A 294 5.55 -3.52 0.04
C SER A 294 5.21 -2.91 -1.31
N LEU A 295 4.45 -1.82 -1.33
CA LEU A 295 4.19 -1.09 -2.58
C LEU A 295 5.45 -0.42 -3.12
N ALA A 296 6.50 -0.23 -2.30
CA ALA A 296 7.78 0.30 -2.73
C ALA A 296 8.65 -0.77 -3.38
N ASN A 297 8.47 -2.04 -2.99
CA ASN A 297 9.21 -3.15 -3.58
C ASN A 297 8.27 -4.28 -4.01
N SER A 298 7.79 -4.19 -5.26
CA SER A 298 6.92 -5.19 -5.87
C SER A 298 7.63 -6.49 -6.26
N THR A 299 8.97 -6.53 -6.21
CA THR A 299 9.77 -7.71 -6.61
C THR A 299 9.93 -8.74 -5.49
N ILE A 300 9.47 -8.42 -4.28
CA ILE A 300 9.56 -9.33 -3.13
C ILE A 300 8.69 -10.56 -3.38
N ARG A 301 9.34 -11.72 -3.44
CA ARG A 301 8.65 -13.01 -3.49
C ARG A 301 8.06 -13.30 -2.11
N LYS A 302 6.75 -13.53 -2.07
CA LYS A 302 5.99 -13.88 -0.86
C LYS A 302 6.02 -15.37 -0.60
N ASP A 303 5.63 -15.76 0.61
CA ASP A 303 5.54 -17.17 1.04
C ASP A 303 6.86 -17.91 0.82
N VAL A 304 7.92 -17.32 1.35
CA VAL A 304 9.27 -17.86 1.27
C VAL A 304 9.76 -18.11 2.68
N ALA A 305 10.23 -19.32 2.93
CA ALA A 305 10.93 -19.69 4.15
C ALA A 305 12.12 -20.56 3.76
N GLY A 306 13.34 -20.16 4.11
CA GLY A 306 14.51 -20.99 3.81
C GLY A 306 15.86 -20.34 4.07
N PHE A 307 16.87 -21.18 3.98
CA PHE A 307 18.29 -20.80 4.03
C PHE A 307 18.87 -20.72 2.62
N THR A 308 19.76 -19.75 2.40
CA THR A 308 20.56 -19.60 1.18
C THR A 308 22.01 -19.33 1.53
#